data_AF-A0A932GN63-F1
#
_entry.id   AF-A0A932GN63-F1
#
_cell.length_a   1.000
_cell.length_b   1.000
_cell.length_c   1.000
_cell.angle_alpha   90.00
_cell.angle_beta   90.00
_cell.angle_gamma   90.00
#
_symmetry.space_group_name_H-M   'P 1'
#
loop_
_entity.id
_entity.type
_entity.pdbx_description
1 polymer ?
#
loop_
_entity_poly.entity_id
_entity_poly.type
_entity_poly.pdbx_seq_one_letter_code
_entity_poly.pdbx_strand_id
1 'polypeptide(L)' 'MQMNTLSDFSTTDIHLAAYLLGTDHHLRRLNGPPGRAVFVFEGVTEDDVSRFYAGAPSDARKVLGALRDLKGLLAQGDRR' A
#
# COMPACT_ATOMS: atom_id res chain seq x y z
N MET A 1 9.42 -2.83 -22.66
CA MET A 1 8.20 -3.29 -21.98
C MET A 1 7.50 -2.05 -21.46
N GLN A 2 6.26 -1.78 -21.88
CA GLN A 2 5.49 -0.67 -21.30
C GLN A 2 5.13 -1.06 -19.86
N MET A 3 5.61 -0.31 -18.88
CA MET A 3 5.17 -0.46 -17.50
C MET A 3 3.79 0.17 -17.40
N ASN A 4 2.74 -0.64 -17.37
CA ASN A 4 1.39 -0.15 -17.10
C ASN A 4 1.33 0.27 -15.63
N THR A 5 1.41 1.57 -15.38
CA THR A 5 1.17 2.14 -14.05
C THR A 5 -0.32 2.04 -13.73
N LEU A 6 -0.63 1.40 -12.61
CA LEU A 6 -1.96 1.38 -12.03
C LEU A 6 -2.19 2.75 -11.39
N SER A 7 -2.97 3.60 -12.04
CA SER A 7 -3.35 4.90 -11.48
C SER A 7 -4.20 4.66 -10.22
N ASP A 8 -3.78 5.22 -9.08
CA ASP A 8 -4.46 5.12 -7.78
C ASP A 8 -4.76 3.67 -7.32
N PHE A 9 -3.72 2.85 -7.20
CA PHE A 9 -3.85 1.45 -6.78
C PHE A 9 -4.35 1.32 -5.33
N SER A 10 -5.38 0.52 -5.09
CA SER A 10 -5.85 0.19 -3.73
C SER A 10 -5.82 -1.31 -3.50
N THR A 11 -5.52 -1.71 -2.26
CA THR A 11 -5.53 -3.11 -1.85
C THR A 11 -6.09 -3.24 -0.43
N THR A 12 -6.79 -4.35 -0.18
CA THR A 12 -7.24 -4.75 1.16
C THR A 12 -6.25 -5.70 1.84
N ASP A 13 -5.25 -6.20 1.12
CA ASP A 13 -4.19 -7.04 1.67
C ASP A 13 -3.14 -6.18 2.37
N ILE A 14 -3.11 -6.30 3.70
CA ILE A 14 -2.19 -5.53 4.54
C ILE A 14 -0.72 -5.88 4.30
N HIS A 15 -0.41 -7.11 3.87
CA HIS A 15 0.97 -7.52 3.59
C HIS A 15 1.45 -6.93 2.27
N LEU A 16 0.59 -6.91 1.25
CA LEU A 16 0.89 -6.23 -0.01
C LEU A 16 1.02 -4.72 0.22
N ALA A 17 0.13 -4.11 1.02
CA ALA A 17 0.25 -2.70 1.38
C ALA A 17 1.56 -2.39 2.13
N ALA A 18 1.97 -3.25 3.07
CA ALA A 18 3.22 -3.10 3.81
C ALA A 18 4.45 -3.29 2.91
N TYR A 19 4.38 -4.24 1.97
CA TYR A 19 5.40 -4.44 0.96
C TYR A 19 5.60 -3.17 0.12
N LEU A 20 4.51 -2.62 -0.43
CA LEU A 20 4.56 -1.42 -1.28
C LEU A 20 5.13 -0.21 -0.54
N LEU A 21 4.71 0.04 0.70
CA LEU A 21 5.31 1.06 1.56
C LEU A 21 6.81 0.79 1.82
N GLY A 22 7.17 -0.47 2.06
CA GLY A 22 8.55 -0.90 2.29
C GLY A 22 9.45 -0.77 1.06
N THR A 23 8.88 -0.77 -0.14
CA THR A 23 9.57 -0.53 -1.43
C THR A 23 9.44 0.91 -1.90
N ASP A 24 9.22 1.84 -0.97
CA ASP A 24 9.22 3.28 -1.19
C ASP A 24 8.03 3.79 -2.05
N HIS A 25 6.92 3.04 -2.16
CA HIS A 25 5.65 3.60 -2.66
C HIS A 25 4.95 4.43 -1.59
N HIS A 26 4.23 5.47 -2.04
CA HIS A 26 3.59 6.42 -1.15
C HIS A 26 2.10 6.14 -1.02
N LEU A 27 1.61 6.09 0.23
CA LEU A 27 0.19 5.99 0.53
C LEU A 27 -0.44 7.38 0.55
N ARG A 28 -1.46 7.59 -0.28
CA ARG A 28 -2.29 8.79 -0.29
C ARG A 28 -3.68 8.49 0.21
N ARG A 29 -4.22 9.43 0.98
CA ARG A 29 -5.62 9.41 1.41
C ARG A 29 -6.45 10.24 0.43
N LEU A 30 -7.36 9.59 -0.28
CA LEU A 30 -8.39 10.25 -1.08
C LEU A 30 -9.63 10.47 -0.22
N ASN A 31 -10.11 11.71 -0.20
CA ASN A 31 -11.36 12.08 0.46
C ASN A 31 -12.50 11.98 -0.56
N GLY A 32 -13.41 11.03 -0.36
CA GLY A 32 -14.63 10.91 -1.14
C GLY A 32 -15.80 11.71 -0.55
N PRO A 33 -17.03 11.51 -1.05
CA PRO A 33 -18.26 12.04 -0.48
C PRO A 33 -18.34 11.81 1.04
N PRO A 34 -19.12 12.61 1.78
CA PRO A 34 -18.94 12.81 3.22
C PRO A 34 -18.89 11.49 4.00
N GLY A 35 -17.75 11.25 4.65
CA GLY A 35 -17.51 10.10 5.53
C GLY A 35 -16.65 8.97 4.92
N ARG A 36 -16.40 8.94 3.61
CA ARG A 36 -15.61 7.86 2.98
C ARG A 36 -14.21 8.32 2.59
N ALA A 37 -13.20 7.85 3.33
CA ALA A 37 -11.81 7.96 2.92
C ALA A 37 -11.34 6.65 2.31
N VAL A 38 -10.61 6.73 1.20
CA VAL A 38 -9.95 5.58 0.57
C VAL A 38 -8.46 5.84 0.57
N PHE A 39 -7.67 4.81 0.89
CA PHE A 39 -6.22 4.88 0.77
C PHE A 39 -5.79 4.25 -0.55
N VAL A 40 -4.98 4.96 -1.30
CA VAL A 40 -4.43 4.52 -2.59
C VAL A 40 -2.92 4.70 -2.61
N PHE A 41 -2.24 3.91 -3.42
CA PHE A 41 -0.83 3.98 -3.67
C PHE A 41 -0.56 4.64 -5.02
N GLU A 42 0.44 5.51 -5.05
CA GLU A 42 0.90 6.14 -6.29
C GLU A 42 1.98 5.31 -6.98
N GLY A 43 1.94 5.31 -8.31
CA GLY A 43 3.02 4.77 -9.14
C GLY A 43 3.21 3.26 -9.06
N VAL A 44 2.25 2.52 -8.51
CA VAL A 44 2.29 1.06 -8.46
C VAL A 44 2.14 0.51 -9.87
N THR A 45 3.01 -0.43 -10.24
CA THR A 45 2.95 -1.15 -11.52
C THR A 45 2.48 -2.58 -11.30
N GLU A 46 2.05 -3.24 -12.37
CA GLU A 46 1.74 -4.67 -12.32
C GLU A 46 2.97 -5.53 -11.92
N ASP A 47 4.18 -5.07 -12.25
CA ASP A 47 5.42 -5.75 -11.88
C ASP A 47 5.63 -5.72 -10.36
N ASP A 48 5.31 -4.62 -9.68
CA ASP A 48 5.46 -4.50 -8.22
C ASP A 48 4.56 -5.50 -7.49
N VAL A 49 3.31 -5.64 -7.96
CA VAL A 49 2.35 -6.62 -7.44
C VAL A 49 2.82 -8.04 -7.74
N SER A 50 3.32 -8.29 -8.96
CA SER A 50 3.86 -9.60 -9.34
C SER A 50 5.05 -10.00 -8.48
N ARG A 51 5.99 -9.08 -8.21
CA ARG A 51 7.17 -9.32 -7.35
C ARG A 51 6.79 -9.75 -5.95
N PHE A 52 5.77 -9.12 -5.36
CA PHE A 52 5.26 -9.54 -4.05
C PHE A 52 4.79 -11.00 -4.08
N TYR A 53 3.92 -11.36 -5.03
CA TYR A 53 3.38 -12.72 -5.14
C TYR A 53 4.42 -13.76 -5.57
N ALA A 54 5.48 -13.33 -6.27
CA ALA A 54 6.63 -14.16 -6.61
C ALA A 54 7.61 -14.35 -5.42
N GLY A 55 7.40 -13.69 -4.29
CA GLY A 55 8.27 -13.79 -3.11
C GLY A 55 9.60 -13.05 -3.28
N ALA A 56 9.61 -11.93 -4.02
CA ALA A 56 10.81 -11.14 -4.23
C ALA A 56 11.41 -10.65 -2.90
N PRO A 57 12.74 -10.68 -2.76
CA PRO A 57 13.41 -10.25 -1.54
C PRO A 57 13.12 -8.77 -1.27
N SER A 58 12.90 -8.44 -0.01
CA SER A 58 12.60 -7.09 0.46
C SER A 58 13.31 -6.84 1.78
N ASP A 59 13.56 -5.58 2.11
CA ASP A 59 14.08 -5.23 3.44
C ASP A 59 13.01 -5.50 4.51
N ALA A 60 13.21 -6.57 5.27
CA ALA A 60 12.29 -6.98 6.33
C ALA A 60 12.07 -5.89 7.38
N ARG A 61 13.07 -5.06 7.68
CA ARG A 61 12.93 -3.97 8.65
C ARG A 61 12.00 -2.88 8.11
N LYS A 62 12.13 -2.52 6.84
CA LYS A 62 11.23 -1.56 6.18
C LYS A 62 9.80 -2.09 6.15
N VAL A 63 9.60 -3.33 5.71
CA VAL A 63 8.27 -3.95 5.60
C VAL A 63 7.60 -4.09 6.97
N LEU A 64 8.34 -4.49 8.01
CA LEU A 64 7.79 -4.57 9.37
C LEU A 64 7.44 -3.20 9.94
N GLY A 65 8.24 -2.16 9.66
CA GLY A 65 7.92 -0.77 10.01
C GLY A 65 6.60 -0.33 9.37
N ALA A 66 6.50 -0.50 8.05
CA ALA A 66 5.30 -0.19 7.28
C ALA A 66 4.06 -0.93 7.79
N LEU A 67 4.18 -2.22 8.14
CA LEU A 67 3.09 -3.01 8.68
C LEU A 67 2.58 -2.44 10.03
N ARG A 68 3.49 -1.95 10.88
CA ARG A 68 3.12 -1.33 12.16
C ARG A 68 2.40 0.00 11.94
N ASP A 69 2.87 0.81 11.00
CA ASP A 69 2.27 2.10 10.66
C ASP A 69 0.85 1.91 10.10
N LEU A 70 0.67 0.96 9.19
CA LEU A 70 -0.65 0.60 8.64
C LEU A 70 -1.63 0.12 9.71
N LYS A 71 -1.18 -0.75 10.63
CA LYS A 71 -2.02 -1.17 11.77
C LYS A 71 -2.41 0.01 12.66
N GLY A 72 -1.49 0.96 12.87
CA GLY A 72 -1.77 2.20 13.60
C GLY A 72 -2.84 3.06 12.90
N LEU A 73 -2.75 3.23 11.59
CA LEU A 73 -3.74 3.97 10.79
C LEU A 73 -5.13 3.32 10.83
N LEU A 74 -5.20 1.99 10.69
CA LEU A 74 -6.46 1.25 10.75
C LEU A 74 -7.12 1.35 12.15
N ALA A 75 -6.33 1.24 13.22
CA ALA A 75 -6.83 1.37 14.59
C ALA A 75 -7.34 2.79 14.91
N GLN A 76 -6.82 3.82 14.26
CA GLN A 76 -7.31 5.19 14.40
C GLN A 76 -8.57 5.47 13.59
N GLY A 77 -8.73 4.78 12.44
CA GLY A 77 -9.91 4.89 11.57
C GLY A 77 -11.17 4.24 12.16
N ASP A 78 -11.00 3.17 12.94
CA ASP A 78 -12.09 2.41 13.59
C ASP A 78 -12.69 3.12 14.83
N ARG A 79 -12.03 4.16 15.34
CA ARG A 79 -12.44 4.92 16.54
C ARG A 79 -13.40 6.08 16.29
N ARG A 80 -14.02 6.18 15.11
CA ARG A 80 -14.91 7.30 14.75
C ARG A 80 -16.35 6.86 14.52
#